data_AF-A0A2H0WZH3-F1
#
_entry.id   AF-A0A2H0WZH3-F1
#
_cell.length_a   1.000
_cell.length_b   1.000
_cell.length_c   1.000
_cell.angle_alpha   90.00
_cell.angle_beta   90.00
_cell.angle_gamma   90.00
#
_symmetry.space_group_name_H-M   'P 1'
#
loop_
_entity.id
_entity.type
_entity.pdbx_description
1 polymer ?
#
loop_
_entity_poly.entity_id
_entity_poly.type
_entity_poly.pdbx_seq_one_letter_code
_entity_poly.pdbx_strand_id
1 'polypeptide(L)'
;DFHKSEVLDYIVSKFGRFITDKMMRNIIGQSYSAFDFRKVMDEGKILLINLAKGRIGEENSAFLGLILVPKILVAAMSRQDIPESERRDFNLYVDEFQNFATPDFATILSEARKYHLNLIVANQFIGQIDEEVKNAV
;
A
#
# COMPACT_ATOMS: atom_id res chain seq x y z
N ASP A 1 4.60 -12.47 32.71
CA ASP A 1 4.00 -13.39 31.71
C ASP A 1 2.55 -13.11 31.36
N PHE A 2 1.66 -12.78 32.31
CA PHE A 2 0.24 -12.50 32.04
C PHE A 2 0.00 -11.40 30.98
N HIS A 3 0.67 -10.25 31.08
CA HIS A 3 0.54 -9.15 30.12
C HIS A 3 1.07 -9.47 28.71
N LYS A 4 2.00 -10.43 28.56
CA LYS A 4 2.46 -10.87 27.23
C LYS A 4 1.38 -11.72 26.56
N SER A 5 0.68 -12.57 27.32
CA SER A 5 -0.42 -13.39 26.81
C SER A 5 -1.60 -12.53 26.36
N GLU A 6 -2.04 -11.56 27.16
CA GLU A 6 -3.15 -10.68 26.78
C GLU A 6 -2.86 -9.83 25.53
N VAL A 7 -1.63 -9.32 25.40
CA VAL A 7 -1.22 -8.56 24.21
C VAL A 7 -1.13 -9.48 22.98
N LEU A 8 -0.61 -10.70 23.14
CA LEU A 8 -0.60 -11.70 22.08
C LEU A 8 -2.02 -12.08 21.65
N ASP A 9 -2.91 -12.35 22.60
CA ASP A 9 -4.31 -12.70 22.32
C ASP A 9 -5.05 -11.54 21.62
N TYR A 10 -4.79 -10.30 22.02
CA TYR A 10 -5.32 -9.12 21.34
C TYR A 10 -4.82 -9.02 19.89
N ILE A 11 -3.51 -9.17 19.65
CA ILE A 11 -2.92 -9.14 18.31
C ILE A 11 -3.46 -10.31 17.47
N VAL A 12 -3.48 -11.52 18.02
CA VAL A 12 -4.01 -12.71 17.37
C VAL A 12 -5.49 -12.56 17.05
N SER A 13 -6.30 -11.91 17.89
CA SER A 13 -7.72 -11.69 17.60
C SER A 13 -7.96 -10.71 16.44
N LYS A 14 -7.08 -9.69 16.30
CA LYS A 14 -7.15 -8.67 15.25
C LYS A 14 -6.61 -9.18 13.92
N PHE A 15 -5.51 -9.92 13.94
CA PHE A 15 -4.89 -10.52 12.75
C PHE A 15 -5.45 -11.90 12.41
N GLY A 16 -6.10 -12.57 13.35
CA GLY A 16 -6.54 -13.96 13.24
C GLY A 16 -7.47 -14.17 12.07
N ARG A 17 -8.41 -13.25 11.82
CA ARG A 17 -9.33 -13.32 10.68
C ARG A 17 -8.60 -13.29 9.33
N PHE A 18 -7.49 -12.54 9.23
CA PHE A 18 -6.66 -12.49 8.02
C PHE A 18 -5.74 -13.71 7.91
N ILE A 19 -5.28 -14.28 9.02
CA ILE A 19 -4.41 -15.47 9.01
C ILE A 19 -5.21 -16.76 8.75
N THR A 20 -6.50 -16.79 9.09
CA THR A 20 -7.39 -17.92 8.77
C THR A 20 -7.78 -17.98 7.31
N ASP A 21 -7.79 -16.84 6.61
CA ASP A 21 -7.98 -16.80 5.17
C ASP A 21 -6.71 -17.33 4.47
N LYS A 22 -6.88 -18.40 3.69
CA LYS A 22 -5.77 -19.09 3.00
C LYS A 22 -5.07 -18.18 1.98
N MET A 23 -5.82 -17.33 1.28
CA MET A 23 -5.26 -16.40 0.29
C MET A 23 -4.42 -15.34 1.00
N MET A 24 -4.96 -14.73 2.05
CA MET A 24 -4.23 -13.74 2.84
C MET A 24 -2.97 -14.32 3.48
N ARG A 25 -3.07 -15.50 4.11
CA ARG A 25 -1.90 -16.20 4.69
C ARG A 25 -0.82 -16.49 3.64
N ASN A 26 -1.21 -16.81 2.41
CA ASN A 26 -0.28 -17.05 1.31
C ASN A 26 0.41 -15.77 0.80
N ILE A 27 -0.13 -14.58 1.12
CA ILE A 27 0.45 -13.29 0.74
C ILE A 27 1.28 -12.73 1.91
N ILE A 28 0.67 -12.55 3.09
CA ILE A 28 1.28 -11.83 4.22
C ILE A 28 2.05 -12.75 5.19
N GLY A 29 1.71 -14.04 5.20
CA GLY A 29 2.28 -15.02 6.13
C GLY A 29 3.57 -15.68 5.64
N GLN A 30 4.17 -15.17 4.56
CA GLN A 30 5.38 -15.74 3.98
C GLN A 30 6.62 -15.18 4.68
N SER A 31 7.63 -16.02 4.92
CA SER A 31 8.88 -15.61 5.55
C SER A 31 9.73 -14.67 4.68
N TYR A 32 9.50 -14.71 3.36
CA TYR A 32 10.18 -13.87 2.37
C TYR A 32 9.16 -13.33 1.38
N SER A 33 9.37 -12.09 0.93
CA SER A 33 8.56 -11.52 -0.16
C SER A 33 8.99 -12.12 -1.50
N ALA A 34 8.01 -12.44 -2.36
CA ALA A 34 8.28 -12.95 -3.71
C ALA A 34 8.88 -11.88 -4.65
N PHE A 35 8.75 -10.61 -4.29
CA PHE A 35 9.27 -9.48 -5.04
C PHE A 35 9.69 -8.33 -4.12
N ASP A 36 10.41 -7.38 -4.69
CA ASP A 36 10.88 -6.17 -4.01
C ASP A 36 10.35 -4.94 -4.77
N PHE A 37 9.61 -4.07 -4.06
CA PHE A 37 9.04 -2.86 -4.63
C PHE A 37 10.10 -1.90 -5.16
N ARG A 38 11.22 -1.76 -4.44
CA ARG A 38 12.32 -0.90 -4.83
C ARG A 38 12.94 -1.39 -6.14
N LYS A 39 13.22 -2.69 -6.21
CA LYS A 39 13.73 -3.33 -7.43
C LYS A 39 12.77 -3.19 -8.61
N VAL A 40 11.46 -3.32 -8.37
CA VAL A 40 10.42 -3.11 -9.39
C VAL A 40 10.48 -1.69 -9.95
N MET A 41 10.64 -0.68 -9.10
CA MET A 41 10.74 0.72 -9.51
C MET A 41 12.03 1.00 -10.29
N ASP A 42 13.18 0.57 -9.77
CA ASP A 42 14.49 0.88 -10.35
C ASP A 42 14.72 0.17 -11.69
N GLU A 43 14.20 -1.05 -11.83
CA GLU A 43 14.31 -1.83 -13.08
C GLU A 43 13.21 -1.47 -14.09
N GLY A 44 12.26 -0.59 -13.74
CA GLY A 44 11.17 -0.18 -14.62
C GLY A 44 10.18 -1.31 -14.94
N LYS A 45 9.92 -2.19 -13.97
CA LYS A 45 8.98 -3.32 -14.12
C LYS A 45 7.53 -2.87 -14.02
N ILE A 46 6.64 -3.70 -14.55
CA ILE A 46 5.20 -3.57 -14.37
C ILE A 46 4.77 -4.46 -13.21
N LEU A 47 4.17 -3.86 -12.18
CA LEU A 47 3.56 -4.57 -11.05
C LEU A 47 2.04 -4.42 -11.12
N LEU A 48 1.35 -5.54 -11.28
CA LEU A 48 -0.11 -5.60 -11.28
C LEU A 48 -0.60 -6.13 -9.94
N ILE A 49 -1.44 -5.35 -9.27
CA ILE A 49 -2.04 -5.69 -7.98
C ILE A 49 -3.54 -5.76 -8.16
N ASN A 50 -4.11 -6.95 -8.04
CA ASN A 50 -5.55 -7.15 -8.15
C ASN A 50 -6.21 -7.12 -6.76
N LEU A 51 -6.84 -5.99 -6.44
CA LEU A 51 -7.60 -5.78 -5.21
C LEU A 51 -9.13 -5.81 -5.43
N ALA A 52 -9.60 -6.53 -6.45
CA ALA A 52 -11.03 -6.58 -6.75
C ALA A 52 -11.82 -7.16 -5.57
N LYS A 53 -12.63 -6.32 -4.89
CA LYS A 53 -13.43 -6.70 -3.71
C LYS A 53 -14.31 -7.93 -3.96
N GLY A 54 -14.88 -8.07 -5.16
CA GLY A 54 -15.69 -9.25 -5.53
C GLY A 54 -14.92 -10.57 -5.56
N ARG A 55 -13.59 -10.53 -5.68
CA ARG A 55 -12.73 -11.72 -5.72
C ARG A 55 -12.09 -12.03 -4.37
N ILE A 56 -11.59 -11.01 -3.66
CA ILE A 56 -10.83 -11.20 -2.43
C ILE A 56 -11.59 -10.82 -1.16
N GLY A 57 -12.77 -10.21 -1.28
CA GLY A 57 -13.53 -9.65 -0.16
C GLY A 57 -13.12 -8.22 0.18
N GLU A 58 -14.07 -7.45 0.72
CA GLU A 58 -13.85 -6.05 1.06
C GLU A 58 -12.81 -5.86 2.17
N GLU A 59 -12.92 -6.61 3.27
CA GLU A 59 -11.98 -6.52 4.40
C GLU A 59 -10.54 -6.84 3.97
N ASN A 60 -10.35 -7.91 3.19
CA ASN A 60 -9.04 -8.31 2.69
C ASN A 60 -8.47 -7.28 1.69
N SER A 61 -9.32 -6.74 0.81
CA SER A 61 -8.92 -5.69 -0.12
C SER A 61 -8.43 -4.45 0.62
N ALA A 62 -9.20 -3.98 1.60
CA ALA A 62 -8.84 -2.83 2.41
C ALA A 62 -7.53 -3.08 3.19
N PHE A 63 -7.40 -4.26 3.79
CA PHE A 63 -6.20 -4.62 4.55
C PHE A 63 -4.95 -4.74 3.67
N LEU A 64 -5.06 -5.34 2.48
CA LEU A 64 -3.95 -5.35 1.52
C LEU A 64 -3.59 -3.93 1.07
N GLY A 65 -4.58 -3.07 0.80
CA GLY A 65 -4.35 -1.66 0.51
C GLY A 65 -3.56 -0.95 1.62
N LEU A 66 -3.95 -1.15 2.87
CA LEU A 66 -3.29 -0.60 4.06
C LEU A 66 -1.81 -1.02 4.18
N ILE A 67 -1.44 -2.20 3.66
CA ILE A 67 -0.05 -2.68 3.70
C ILE A 67 0.73 -2.22 2.45
N LEU A 68 0.12 -2.32 1.28
CA LEU A 68 0.79 -2.11 0.00
C LEU A 68 1.15 -0.64 -0.20
N VAL A 69 0.25 0.27 0.18
CA VAL A 69 0.41 1.72 -0.03
C VAL A 69 1.62 2.27 0.74
N PRO A 70 1.74 2.05 2.07
CA PRO A 70 2.95 2.47 2.80
C PRO A 70 4.21 1.80 2.27
N LYS A 71 4.15 0.51 1.87
CA LYS A 71 5.32 -0.18 1.29
C LYS A 71 5.78 0.46 -0.02
N ILE A 72 4.86 0.89 -0.86
CA ILE A 72 5.17 1.61 -2.10
C ILE A 72 5.78 2.97 -1.78
N LEU A 73 5.21 3.72 -0.83
CA LEU A 73 5.77 5.00 -0.39
C LEU A 73 7.19 4.83 0.15
N VAL A 74 7.41 3.89 1.07
CA VAL A 74 8.74 3.61 1.64
C VAL A 74 9.74 3.19 0.55
N ALA A 75 9.32 2.35 -0.41
CA ALA A 75 10.16 1.98 -1.54
C ALA A 75 10.54 3.20 -2.39
N ALA A 76 9.59 4.10 -2.67
CA ALA A 76 9.88 5.32 -3.40
C ALA A 76 10.81 6.26 -2.61
N MET A 77 10.53 6.52 -1.33
CA MET A 77 11.38 7.34 -0.46
C MET A 77 12.78 6.78 -0.28
N SER A 78 12.92 5.45 -0.32
CA SER A 78 14.23 4.83 -0.24
C SER A 78 15.12 5.24 -1.42
N ARG A 79 14.56 5.67 -2.57
CA ARG A 79 15.29 6.10 -3.80
C ARG A 79 16.11 7.38 -3.63
N GLN A 80 16.10 7.97 -2.43
CA GLN A 80 16.95 9.10 -2.07
C GLN A 80 18.44 8.85 -2.28
N ASP A 81 18.88 7.58 -2.22
CA ASP A 81 20.25 7.14 -2.46
C ASP A 81 20.69 7.18 -3.93
N ILE A 82 19.75 7.25 -4.88
CA ILE A 82 20.02 7.44 -6.31
C ILE A 82 20.01 8.94 -6.63
N PRO A 83 20.97 9.48 -7.41
CA PRO A 83 20.91 10.86 -7.91
C PRO A 83 19.62 11.13 -8.67
N GLU A 84 18.98 12.29 -8.47
CA GLU A 84 17.68 12.61 -9.06
C GLU A 84 17.64 12.45 -10.59
N SER A 85 18.72 12.83 -11.28
CA SER A 85 18.86 12.68 -12.74
C SER A 85 18.88 11.22 -13.24
N GLU A 86 19.19 10.26 -12.37
CA GLU A 86 19.25 8.83 -12.67
C GLU A 86 18.01 8.09 -12.18
N ARG A 87 17.15 8.74 -11.39
CA ARG A 87 15.91 8.14 -10.90
C ARG A 87 14.94 7.95 -12.07
N ARG A 88 14.47 6.72 -12.24
CA ARG A 88 13.45 6.39 -13.23
C ARG A 88 12.07 6.76 -12.70
N ASP A 89 11.26 7.36 -13.56
CA ASP A 89 9.84 7.58 -13.28
C ASP A 89 9.12 6.25 -13.07
N PHE A 90 8.35 6.20 -11.99
CA PHE A 90 7.44 5.09 -11.71
C PHE A 90 6.02 5.64 -11.59
N ASN A 91 5.12 5.16 -12.45
CA ASN A 91 3.74 5.62 -12.49
C ASN A 91 2.85 4.64 -11.73
N LEU A 92 2.26 5.11 -10.63
CA LEU A 92 1.33 4.35 -9.80
C LEU A 92 -0.10 4.72 -10.20
N TYR A 93 -0.81 3.75 -10.78
CA TYR A 93 -2.21 3.88 -11.14
C TYR A 93 -3.08 3.21 -10.08
N VAL A 94 -4.01 3.96 -9.50
CA VAL A 94 -4.93 3.46 -8.47
C VAL A 94 -6.36 3.73 -8.92
N ASP A 95 -7.04 2.65 -9.28
CA ASP A 95 -8.47 2.68 -9.54
C ASP A 95 -9.26 2.57 -8.23
N GLU A 96 -10.46 3.13 -8.21
CA GLU A 96 -11.34 3.19 -7.04
C GLU A 96 -10.62 3.72 -5.78
N PHE A 97 -9.87 4.80 -5.96
CA PHE A 97 -8.95 5.40 -4.99
C PHE A 97 -9.58 5.68 -3.62
N GLN A 98 -10.86 6.01 -3.56
CA GLN A 98 -11.58 6.26 -2.31
C GLN A 98 -11.54 5.08 -1.34
N ASN A 99 -11.33 3.84 -1.83
CA ASN A 99 -11.19 2.66 -0.98
C ASN A 99 -9.84 2.59 -0.24
N PHE A 100 -8.87 3.38 -0.67
CA PHE A 100 -7.50 3.33 -0.18
C PHE A 100 -6.98 4.69 0.28
N ALA A 101 -7.80 5.74 0.25
CA ALA A 101 -7.46 7.13 0.59
C ALA A 101 -7.16 7.31 2.10
N THR A 102 -6.03 6.77 2.55
CA THR A 102 -5.48 6.93 3.90
C THR A 102 -4.62 8.20 4.00
N PRO A 103 -4.29 8.67 5.22
CA PRO A 103 -3.35 9.79 5.40
C PRO A 103 -1.98 9.56 4.72
N ASP A 104 -1.48 8.32 4.68
CA ASP A 104 -0.23 7.99 3.97
C ASP A 104 -0.30 8.33 2.46
N PHE A 105 -1.49 8.29 1.85
CA PHE A 105 -1.67 8.76 0.48
C PHE A 105 -1.58 10.27 0.34
N ALA A 106 -1.98 11.05 1.34
CA ALA A 106 -1.75 12.50 1.33
C ALA A 106 -0.24 12.80 1.31
N THR A 107 0.56 11.99 2.02
CA THR A 107 2.03 12.06 1.94
C THR A 107 2.54 11.65 0.56
N ILE A 108 2.01 10.58 -0.05
CA ILE A 108 2.35 10.23 -1.44
C ILE A 108 2.04 11.42 -2.37
N LEU A 109 0.83 11.97 -2.31
CA LEU A 109 0.41 13.09 -3.15
C LEU A 109 1.32 14.32 -3.00
N SER A 110 1.73 14.65 -1.78
CA SER A 110 2.53 15.84 -1.49
C SER A 110 4.04 15.66 -1.68
N GLU A 111 4.60 14.47 -1.45
CA GLU A 111 6.05 14.25 -1.40
C GLU A 111 6.62 13.32 -2.47
N ALA A 112 5.81 12.41 -3.03
CA ALA A 112 6.28 11.34 -3.92
C ALA A 112 6.96 11.85 -5.19
N ARG A 113 6.61 13.06 -5.64
CA ARG A 113 7.19 13.70 -6.83
C ARG A 113 8.71 13.84 -6.72
N LYS A 114 9.25 14.17 -5.54
CA LYS A 114 10.72 14.26 -5.30
C LYS A 114 11.44 12.93 -5.54
N TYR A 115 10.68 11.84 -5.43
CA TYR A 115 11.17 10.49 -5.59
C TYR A 115 10.81 9.91 -6.96
N HIS A 116 10.33 10.70 -7.93
CA HIS A 116 9.91 10.20 -9.24
C HIS A 116 8.83 9.10 -9.16
N LEU A 117 7.92 9.22 -8.18
CA LEU A 117 6.71 8.42 -8.09
C LEU A 117 5.53 9.30 -8.49
N ASN A 118 5.02 9.06 -9.69
CA ASN A 118 3.88 9.79 -10.25
C ASN A 118 2.60 9.04 -9.91
N LEU A 119 1.65 9.71 -9.27
CA LEU A 119 0.38 9.11 -8.87
C LEU A 119 -0.73 9.49 -9.85
N ILE A 120 -1.47 8.49 -10.32
CA ILE A 120 -2.67 8.65 -11.15
C ILE A 120 -3.80 7.92 -10.45
N VAL A 121 -4.83 8.66 -10.04
CA VAL A 121 -5.97 8.11 -9.29
C VAL A 121 -7.25 8.24 -10.10
N ALA A 122 -8.13 7.26 -9.97
CA ALA A 122 -9.51 7.31 -10.42
C ALA A 122 -10.45 7.10 -9.24
N ASN A 123 -11.49 7.93 -9.13
CA ASN A 123 -12.50 7.85 -8.09
C ASN A 123 -13.87 8.23 -8.67
N GLN A 124 -14.94 7.63 -8.14
CA GLN A 124 -16.30 7.89 -8.62
C GLN A 124 -16.86 9.23 -8.10
N PHE A 125 -16.58 9.54 -6.83
CA PHE A 125 -17.06 10.78 -6.19
C PHE A 125 -15.95 11.41 -5.34
N ILE A 126 -15.69 12.69 -5.53
CA ILE A 126 -14.74 13.46 -4.73
C ILE A 126 -15.20 13.53 -3.26
N GLY A 127 -16.51 13.58 -3.02
CA GLY A 127 -17.08 13.68 -1.67
C GLY A 127 -16.76 12.49 -0.75
N GLN A 128 -16.29 11.36 -1.29
CA GLN A 128 -15.92 10.17 -0.51
C GLN A 128 -14.48 10.19 0.01
N ILE A 129 -13.68 11.16 -0.43
CA ILE A 129 -12.29 11.32 0.00
C ILE A 129 -12.26 12.20 1.25
N ASP A 130 -11.40 11.87 2.21
CA ASP A 130 -11.20 12.68 3.41
C ASP A 130 -10.67 14.09 3.05
N GLU A 131 -11.00 15.09 3.85
CA GLU A 131 -10.58 16.49 3.61
C GLU A 131 -9.06 16.63 3.59
N GLU A 132 -8.32 15.89 4.42
CA GLU A 132 -6.85 15.94 4.42
C GLU A 132 -6.27 15.48 3.08
N VAL A 133 -6.82 14.40 2.52
CA VAL A 133 -6.39 13.86 1.23
C VAL A 133 -6.84 14.78 0.10
N LYS A 134 -8.04 15.37 0.15
CA LYS A 134 -8.49 16.36 -0.83
C LYS A 134 -7.58 17.58 -0.90
N ASN A 135 -7.11 18.07 0.25
CA ASN A 135 -6.22 19.23 0.32
C ASN A 135 -4.80 18.95 -0.19
N ALA A 136 -4.43 17.67 -0.35
CA ALA A 136 -3.15 17.26 -0.90
C ALA A 136 -3.14 17.12 -2.44
N VAL A 137 -4.31 17.19 -3.09
CA VAL A 137 -4.50 17.09 -4.55
C VAL A 137 -4.52 18.46 -5.21
#